data_AF-A0A853CLW4-F1
#
_entry.id   AF-A0A853CLW4-F1
#
_cell.length_a   1.000
_cell.length_b   1.000
_cell.length_c   1.000
_cell.angle_alpha   90.00
_cell.angle_beta   90.00
_cell.angle_gamma   90.00
#
_symmetry.space_group_name_H-M   'P 1'
#
loop_
_entity.id
_entity.type
_entity.pdbx_description
1 polymer ?
#
loop_
_entity_poly.entity_id
_entity_poly.type
_entity_poly.pdbx_seq_one_letter_code
_entity_poly.pdbx_strand_id
1 'polypeptide(L)'
;MASHADVPPGDQLRAAVSILSSAAADRQWGGAPVVRVRAGGLQLGDGRGVVDAAAVYQAARGLVGALLDDLVQSTGRDLDDVVGPWLLSLEVREAFAGVDGV
;
A
#
# COMPACT_ATOMS: atom_id res chain seq x y z
N MET A 1 -8.53 4.43 -21.26
CA MET A 1 -8.43 3.57 -20.06
C MET A 1 -7.18 2.74 -20.23
N ALA A 2 -6.12 3.05 -19.47
CA ALA A 2 -4.97 2.16 -19.43
C ALA A 2 -5.43 0.83 -18.82
N SER A 3 -5.16 -0.28 -19.50
CA SER A 3 -5.36 -1.59 -18.90
C SER A 3 -4.48 -1.65 -17.65
N HIS A 4 -5.03 -2.08 -16.52
CA HIS A 4 -4.28 -2.23 -15.26
C HIS A 4 -3.04 -3.15 -15.39
N ALA A 5 -2.90 -3.83 -16.53
CA ALA A 5 -1.80 -4.72 -16.89
C ALA A 5 -0.51 -4.03 -17.38
N ASP A 6 -0.54 -2.75 -17.77
CA ASP A 6 0.61 -2.08 -18.43
C ASP A 6 1.25 -0.94 -17.61
N VAL A 7 1.31 -1.07 -16.28
CA VAL A 7 2.01 -0.07 -15.46
C VAL A 7 3.53 -0.35 -15.50
N PRO A 8 4.38 0.62 -15.88
CA PRO A 8 5.82 0.45 -15.88
C PRO A 8 6.37 0.10 -14.48
N PRO A 9 7.33 -0.84 -14.34
CA PRO A 9 7.90 -1.22 -13.04
C PRO A 9 8.50 -0.05 -12.25
N GLY A 10 9.05 0.94 -12.93
CA GLY A 10 9.60 2.15 -12.29
C GLY A 10 8.54 3.02 -11.60
N ASP A 11 7.35 3.11 -12.18
CA ASP A 11 6.23 3.86 -11.59
C ASP A 11 5.64 3.11 -10.40
N GLN A 12 5.59 1.77 -10.48
CA GLN A 12 5.19 0.93 -9.36
C GLN A 12 6.16 1.10 -8.17
N LEU A 13 7.47 1.05 -8.42
CA LEU A 13 8.47 1.22 -7.36
C LEU A 13 8.41 2.63 -6.74
N ARG A 14 8.26 3.68 -7.56
CA ARG A 14 8.13 5.05 -7.06
C ARG A 14 6.89 5.20 -6.17
N ALA A 15 5.76 4.61 -6.58
CA ALA A 15 4.54 4.59 -5.78
C ALA A 15 4.75 3.82 -4.46
N ALA A 16 5.41 2.66 -4.48
CA ALA A 16 5.69 1.86 -3.28
C ALA A 16 6.56 2.62 -2.26
N VAL A 17 7.67 3.23 -2.71
CA VAL A 17 8.55 4.05 -1.87
C VAL A 17 7.78 5.21 -1.24
N SER A 18 6.93 5.86 -2.04
CA SER A 18 6.14 7.00 -1.57
C SER A 18 5.09 6.56 -0.53
N ILE A 19 4.38 5.44 -0.75
CA ILE A 19 3.41 4.87 0.20
C ILE A 19 4.10 4.55 1.53
N LEU A 20 5.23 3.84 1.49
CA LEU A 20 5.97 3.45 2.70
C LEU A 20 6.47 4.69 3.46
N SER A 21 7.04 5.65 2.74
CA SER A 21 7.56 6.89 3.33
C SER A 21 6.46 7.72 3.99
N SER A 22 5.29 7.83 3.34
CA SER A 22 4.12 8.51 3.94
C SER A 22 3.60 7.76 5.18
N ALA A 23 3.46 6.44 5.13
CA ALA A 23 3.02 5.65 6.27
C ALA A 23 3.99 5.73 7.47
N ALA A 24 5.28 5.87 7.20
CA ALA A 24 6.29 6.09 8.24
C ALA A 24 6.24 7.52 8.78
N ALA A 25 6.02 8.53 7.92
CA ALA A 25 5.84 9.91 8.32
C ALA A 25 4.60 10.10 9.23
N ASP A 26 3.50 9.38 8.99
CA ASP A 26 2.31 9.37 9.88
C ASP A 26 2.66 8.87 11.30
N ARG A 27 3.73 8.09 11.43
CA ARG A 27 4.30 7.60 12.70
C ARG A 27 5.45 8.47 13.18
N GLN A 28 5.56 9.70 12.65
CA GLN A 28 6.58 10.70 12.98
C GLN A 28 8.01 10.26 12.63
N TRP A 29 8.17 9.31 11.71
CA TRP A 29 9.47 8.88 11.20
C TRP A 29 9.76 9.56 9.86
N GLY A 30 10.81 10.38 9.81
CA GLY A 30 11.18 11.17 8.61
C GLY A 30 10.48 12.53 8.53
N GLY A 31 10.89 13.35 7.54
CA GLY A 31 10.66 14.81 7.54
C GLY A 31 9.50 15.36 6.68
N ALA A 32 8.86 14.58 5.81
CA ALA A 32 7.70 15.07 5.03
C ALA A 32 6.88 13.93 4.39
N PRO A 33 5.54 14.06 4.31
CA PRO A 33 4.72 13.15 3.54
C PRO A 33 5.02 13.30 2.04
N VAL A 34 5.33 12.18 1.38
CA VAL A 34 5.73 12.14 -0.04
C VAL A 34 4.52 11.97 -0.96
N VAL A 35 3.42 11.37 -0.48
CA VAL A 35 2.18 11.22 -1.25
C VAL A 35 1.20 12.36 -0.95
N ARG A 36 0.65 12.99 -1.99
CA ARG A 36 -0.54 13.86 -1.89
C ARG A 36 -1.65 13.36 -2.80
N VAL A 37 -2.86 13.24 -2.27
CA VAL A 37 -4.06 12.91 -3.05
C VAL A 37 -4.58 14.16 -3.75
N ARG A 38 -4.81 14.11 -5.07
CA ARG A 38 -5.40 15.19 -5.87
C ARG A 38 -6.59 14.65 -6.67
N ALA A 39 -7.48 15.56 -7.08
CA ALA A 39 -8.52 15.20 -8.04
C ALA A 39 -7.85 14.71 -9.34
N GLY A 40 -8.13 13.46 -9.74
CA GLY A 40 -7.54 12.85 -10.93
C GLY A 40 -6.30 11.97 -10.71
N GLY A 41 -5.79 11.84 -9.47
CA GLY A 41 -4.79 10.82 -9.13
C GLY A 41 -3.86 11.19 -7.98
N LEU A 42 -2.82 10.39 -7.80
CA LEU A 42 -1.88 10.53 -6.68
C LEU A 42 -0.60 11.23 -7.14
N GLN A 43 -0.18 12.26 -6.39
CA GLN A 43 1.08 12.94 -6.62
C GLN A 43 2.15 12.35 -5.70
N LEU A 44 3.30 11.97 -6.27
CA LEU A 44 4.45 11.41 -5.54
C LEU A 44 5.62 12.40 -5.55
N GLY A 45 6.04 12.84 -4.36
CA GLY A 45 7.10 13.82 -4.14
C GLY A 45 6.81 15.18 -4.75
N ASP A 46 7.88 15.92 -5.07
CA ASP A 46 7.79 17.23 -5.73
C ASP A 46 7.55 17.12 -7.24
N GLY A 47 7.53 15.89 -7.78
CA GLY A 47 7.21 15.61 -9.16
C GLY A 47 5.76 15.96 -9.48
N ARG A 48 5.53 16.61 -10.63
CA ARG A 48 4.18 16.93 -11.14
C ARG A 48 3.47 15.73 -11.82
N GLY A 49 4.10 14.55 -11.84
CA GLY A 49 3.53 13.36 -12.44
C GLY A 49 2.38 12.82 -11.59
N VAL A 50 1.16 12.89 -12.12
CA VAL A 50 0.01 12.19 -11.55
C VAL A 50 0.19 10.70 -11.82
N VAL A 51 0.19 9.90 -10.76
CA VAL A 51 0.24 8.44 -10.85
C VAL A 51 -1.19 7.92 -10.83
N ASP A 52 -1.49 7.06 -11.80
CA ASP A 52 -2.79 6.41 -11.94
C ASP A 52 -3.06 5.45 -10.78
N ALA A 53 -4.34 5.25 -10.46
CA ALA A 53 -4.81 4.35 -9.41
C ALA A 53 -4.33 2.90 -9.64
N ALA A 54 -4.23 2.47 -10.90
CA ALA A 54 -3.69 1.15 -11.25
C ALA A 54 -2.25 0.98 -10.75
N ALA A 55 -1.42 2.00 -10.96
CA ALA A 55 -0.02 1.97 -10.59
C ALA A 55 0.17 1.98 -9.07
N VAL A 56 -0.66 2.75 -8.38
CA VAL A 56 -0.69 2.78 -6.90
C VAL A 56 -1.14 1.44 -6.34
N TYR A 57 -2.17 0.82 -6.92
CA TYR A 57 -2.65 -0.50 -6.50
C TYR A 57 -1.57 -1.57 -6.67
N GLN A 58 -0.94 -1.66 -7.85
CA GLN A 58 0.13 -2.63 -8.10
C GLN A 58 1.34 -2.40 -7.19
N ALA A 59 1.71 -1.14 -6.99
CA ALA A 59 2.77 -0.76 -6.07
C ALA A 59 2.48 -1.16 -4.61
N ALA A 60 1.26 -0.88 -4.12
CA ALA A 60 0.84 -1.26 -2.78
C ALA A 60 0.86 -2.79 -2.61
N ARG A 61 0.35 -3.53 -3.60
CA ARG A 61 0.37 -4.99 -3.59
C ARG A 61 1.79 -5.56 -3.58
N GLY A 62 2.67 -5.02 -4.42
CA GLY A 62 4.08 -5.42 -4.47
C GLY A 62 4.82 -5.09 -3.17
N LEU A 63 4.59 -3.92 -2.59
CA LEU A 63 5.14 -3.51 -1.30
C LEU A 63 4.71 -4.45 -0.17
N VAL A 64 3.40 -4.74 -0.07
CA VAL A 64 2.88 -5.66 0.94
C VAL A 64 3.48 -7.06 0.76
N GLY A 65 3.59 -7.55 -0.48
CA GLY A 65 4.27 -8.82 -0.76
C GLY A 65 5.71 -8.84 -0.23
N ALA A 66 6.50 -7.81 -0.54
CA ALA A 66 7.89 -7.72 -0.06
C ALA A 66 8.00 -7.64 1.47
N LEU A 67 7.07 -6.94 2.14
CA LEU A 67 7.04 -6.88 3.60
C LEU A 67 6.64 -8.22 4.23
N LEU A 68 5.74 -8.98 3.60
CA LEU A 68 5.38 -10.32 4.03
C LEU A 68 6.56 -11.29 3.85
N ASP A 69 7.27 -11.20 2.74
CA ASP A 69 8.48 -12.00 2.49
C ASP A 69 9.55 -11.73 3.56
N ASP A 70 9.82 -10.46 3.88
CA ASP A 70 10.76 -10.05 4.94
C ASP A 70 10.32 -10.55 6.33
N LEU A 71 9.02 -10.48 6.63
CA LEU A 71 8.46 -10.96 7.90
C LEU A 71 8.58 -12.49 8.05
N VAL A 72 8.28 -13.24 7.00
CA VAL A 72 8.45 -14.70 6.96
C VAL A 72 9.92 -15.07 7.15
N GLN A 73 10.83 -14.40 6.43
CA GLN A 73 12.27 -14.64 6.53
C GLN A 73 12.82 -14.29 7.92
N SER A 74 12.41 -13.16 8.50
CA SER A 74 12.94 -12.68 9.78
C SER A 74 12.37 -13.41 11.00
N THR A 75 11.14 -13.94 10.91
CA THR A 75 10.49 -14.65 12.02
C THR A 75 10.56 -16.17 11.92
N GLY A 76 10.91 -16.71 10.74
CA GLY A 76 10.95 -18.16 10.49
C GLY A 76 9.58 -18.84 10.55
N ARG A 77 8.49 -18.06 10.50
CA ARG A 77 7.11 -18.57 10.48
C ARG A 77 6.62 -18.70 9.05
N ASP A 78 5.76 -19.67 8.81
CA ASP A 78 5.11 -19.82 7.52
C ASP A 78 4.14 -18.66 7.24
N LEU A 79 3.97 -18.32 5.96
CA LEU A 79 3.14 -17.20 5.54
C LEU A 79 1.68 -17.35 6.01
N ASP A 80 1.14 -18.57 5.95
CA ASP A 80 -0.24 -18.88 6.34
C ASP A 80 -0.48 -18.61 7.84
N ASP A 81 0.52 -18.89 8.68
CA ASP A 81 0.45 -18.65 10.13
C ASP A 81 0.38 -17.16 10.48
N VAL A 82 0.88 -16.29 9.59
CA VAL A 82 0.85 -14.84 9.75
C VAL A 82 -0.39 -14.24 9.10
N VAL A 83 -0.65 -14.58 7.84
CA VAL A 83 -1.68 -13.92 7.02
C VAL A 83 -3.09 -14.37 7.41
N GLY A 84 -3.28 -15.67 7.70
CA GLY A 84 -4.60 -16.23 8.04
C GLY A 84 -5.29 -15.49 9.19
N PRO A 85 -4.64 -15.34 10.37
CA PRO A 85 -5.21 -14.60 11.49
C PRO A 85 -5.48 -13.12 11.19
N TRP A 86 -4.65 -12.48 10.37
CA TRP A 86 -4.86 -11.07 9.99
C TRP A 86 -6.07 -10.90 9.09
N LEU A 87 -6.25 -11.75 8.08
CA LEU A 87 -7.41 -11.71 7.20
C LEU A 87 -8.71 -11.92 7.99
N LEU A 88 -8.74 -12.93 8.87
CA LEU A 88 -9.88 -13.16 9.75
C LEU A 88 -10.19 -11.92 10.61
N SER A 89 -9.17 -11.26 11.16
CA SER A 89 -9.35 -10.04 11.95
C SER A 89 -9.92 -8.88 11.11
N LEU A 90 -9.50 -8.76 9.84
CA LEU A 90 -10.01 -7.73 8.93
C LEU A 90 -11.47 -8.00 8.55
N GLU A 91 -11.83 -9.23 8.22
CA GLU A 91 -13.22 -9.62 7.93
C GLU A 91 -14.15 -9.31 9.11
N VAL A 92 -13.71 -9.63 10.34
CA VAL A 92 -14.47 -9.30 11.56
C VAL A 92 -14.65 -7.79 11.71
N ARG A 93 -13.59 -7.00 11.52
CA ARG A 93 -13.67 -5.53 11.61
C ARG A 93 -14.57 -4.93 10.54
N GLU A 94 -14.53 -5.45 9.32
CA GLU A 94 -15.42 -5.04 8.23
C GLU A 94 -16.89 -5.32 8.57
N ALA A 95 -17.19 -6.51 9.09
CA ALA A 95 -18.53 -6.87 9.52
C ALA A 95 -19.09 -5.91 10.58
N PHE A 96 -18.27 -5.48 11.56
CA PHE A 96 -18.69 -4.49 12.56
C PHE A 96 -18.81 -3.08 12.00
N ALA A 97 -17.90 -2.65 11.13
CA ALA A 97 -17.98 -1.34 10.48
C ALA A 97 -19.24 -1.19 9.61
N GLY A 98 -19.74 -2.30 9.03
CA GLY A 98 -21.02 -2.34 8.31
C GLY A 98 -22.26 -2.25 9.19
N VAL A 99 -22.14 -2.44 10.51
CA VAL A 99 -23.26 -2.38 11.47
C VAL A 99 -23.48 -0.96 12.01
N ASP A 100 -22.41 -0.16 12.13
CA ASP A 100 -22.50 1.26 12.56
C ASP A 100 -23.03 2.20 11.46
N GLY A 101 -23.38 1.68 10.28
CA GLY A 101 -23.88 2.41 9.12
C GLY A 101 -25.38 2.30 8.83
N VAL A 102 -26.18 1.73 9.74
CA VAL A 102 -27.66 1.61 9.62
C VAL A 102 -28.38 2.51 10.61
#